data_AF-A0A382AI56-F1
#
_entry.id   AF-A0A382AI56-F1
#
_cell.length_a   1.000
_cell.length_b   1.000
_cell.length_c   1.000
_cell.angle_alpha   90.00
_cell.angle_beta   90.00
_cell.angle_gamma   90.00
#
_symmetry.space_group_name_H-M   'P 1'
#
loop_
_entity.id
_entity.type
_entity.pdbx_description
1 polymer ?
#
loop_
_entity_poly.entity_id
_entity_poly.type
_entity_poly.pdbx_seq_one_letter_code
_entity_poly.pdbx_strand_id
1 'polypeptide(L)'
;MNYLEKIEVLAFYHEKVHSPSIAVNLPSVVKIRNFIRYDNLSMELNRKNILARDKNTCQYCGKSNAPLTLDHVLPKVKGGQDIWENLVTACKVCNQKKGDSTPEEAGMNLIKSPKRPNRIHFFQHYVRDRQEDWRPYLFMEPF
;
A
#
# COMPACT_ATOMS: atom_id res chain seq x y z
N MET A 1 -19.26 22.97 10.37
CA MET A 1 -19.87 21.94 9.49
C MET A 1 -20.26 20.76 10.36
N ASN A 2 -21.52 20.33 10.34
CA ASN A 2 -21.95 19.15 11.08
C ASN A 2 -21.75 17.92 10.18
N TYR A 3 -20.76 17.08 10.49
CA TYR A 3 -20.48 15.83 9.75
C TYR A 3 -21.50 14.74 10.07
N LEU A 4 -22.80 15.09 9.97
CA LEU A 4 -23.95 14.24 10.31
C LEU A 4 -23.84 13.58 11.70
N GLU A 5 -23.08 14.20 12.62
CA GLU A 5 -22.75 13.68 13.95
C GLU A 5 -22.10 12.28 13.99
N LYS A 6 -21.58 11.78 12.87
CA LYS A 6 -20.98 10.43 12.79
C LYS A 6 -19.51 10.41 13.17
N ILE A 7 -18.81 11.52 12.96
CA ILE A 7 -17.36 11.63 13.12
C ILE A 7 -16.99 12.86 13.95
N GLU A 8 -15.83 12.78 14.56
CA GLU A 8 -15.12 13.85 15.22
C GLU A 8 -13.81 14.08 14.46
N VAL A 9 -13.51 15.33 14.09
CA VAL A 9 -12.24 15.67 13.43
C VAL A 9 -11.24 16.07 14.50
N LEU A 10 -10.13 15.33 14.60
CA LEU A 10 -9.09 15.53 15.63
C LEU A 10 -7.97 16.46 15.15
N ALA A 11 -7.71 16.50 13.84
CA ALA A 11 -6.69 17.34 13.23
C ALA A 11 -7.10 17.78 11.82
N PHE A 12 -6.59 18.93 11.37
CA PHE A 12 -6.81 19.47 10.03
C PHE A 12 -5.47 19.80 9.38
N TYR A 13 -5.36 19.59 8.07
CA TYR A 13 -4.25 20.16 7.30
C TYR A 13 -4.44 21.67 7.13
N HIS A 14 -3.38 22.38 6.73
CA HIS A 14 -3.44 23.81 6.41
C HIS A 14 -4.20 24.13 5.11
N GLU A 15 -4.42 23.12 4.26
CA GLU A 15 -5.11 23.24 2.98
C GLU A 15 -6.65 23.26 3.16
N LYS A 16 -7.35 23.83 2.19
CA LYS A 16 -8.82 23.77 2.10
C LYS A 16 -9.24 23.00 0.86
N VAL A 17 -10.33 22.25 1.00
CA VAL A 17 -11.05 21.65 -0.13
C VAL A 17 -12.05 22.67 -0.65
N HIS A 18 -12.04 22.90 -1.95
CA HIS A 18 -12.90 23.88 -2.62
C HIS A 18 -13.94 23.21 -3.49
N SER A 19 -15.15 23.74 -3.47
CA SER A 19 -16.16 23.62 -4.51
C SER A 19 -16.44 25.02 -5.08
N PRO A 20 -17.17 25.15 -6.21
CA PRO A 20 -17.51 26.46 -6.76
C PRO A 20 -18.23 27.40 -5.77
N SER A 21 -18.89 26.87 -4.74
CA SER A 21 -19.71 27.62 -3.78
C SER A 21 -19.28 27.48 -2.31
N ILE A 22 -18.36 26.57 -1.98
CA ILE A 22 -18.01 26.23 -0.59
C ILE A 22 -16.51 25.97 -0.47
N ALA A 23 -15.90 26.41 0.63
CA ALA A 23 -14.57 26.00 1.03
C ALA A 23 -14.60 25.37 2.42
N VAL A 24 -13.93 24.23 2.60
CA VAL A 24 -13.89 23.46 3.85
C VAL A 24 -12.45 23.17 4.24
N ASN A 25 -12.10 23.28 5.53
CA ASN A 25 -10.79 22.85 6.02
C ASN A 25 -10.61 21.35 5.75
N LEU A 26 -9.47 20.95 5.18
CA LEU A 26 -9.19 19.56 4.85
C LEU A 26 -8.90 18.77 6.15
N PRO A 27 -9.74 17.80 6.54
CA PRO A 27 -9.50 17.00 7.74
C PRO A 27 -8.29 16.07 7.55
N SER A 28 -7.46 15.95 8.59
CA SER A 28 -6.28 15.09 8.63
C SER A 28 -6.57 13.79 9.36
N VAL A 29 -7.02 13.88 10.62
CA VAL A 29 -7.37 12.71 11.45
C VAL A 29 -8.84 12.79 11.82
N VAL A 30 -9.58 11.72 11.54
CA VAL A 30 -11.00 11.60 11.91
C VAL A 30 -11.21 10.39 12.80
N LYS A 31 -12.04 10.57 13.81
CA LYS A 31 -12.45 9.53 14.76
C LYS A 31 -13.94 9.25 14.56
N ILE A 32 -14.28 7.98 14.39
CA ILE A 32 -15.68 7.54 14.40
C ILE A 32 -16.21 7.58 15.84
N ARG A 33 -17.42 8.14 16.04
CA ARG A 33 -18.00 8.23 17.39
C ARG A 33 -18.51 6.90 17.89
N ASN A 34 -19.15 6.13 17.02
CA ASN A 34 -19.65 4.79 17.32
C ASN A 34 -18.64 3.77 16.81
N PHE A 35 -18.19 2.89 17.70
CA PHE A 35 -17.32 1.80 17.31
C PHE A 35 -18.07 0.85 16.38
N ILE A 36 -17.56 0.71 15.16
CA ILE A 36 -18.04 -0.29 14.20
C ILE A 36 -17.00 -1.40 14.21
N ARG A 37 -17.41 -2.60 14.64
CA ARG A 37 -16.55 -3.77 14.54
C ARG A 37 -16.33 -4.07 13.05
N TYR A 38 -15.12 -3.78 12.59
CA TYR A 38 -14.71 -4.01 11.21
C TYR A 38 -13.60 -5.06 11.21
N ASP A 39 -14.00 -6.32 11.00
CA ASP A 39 -13.08 -7.47 11.06
C ASP A 39 -12.13 -7.53 9.84
N ASN A 40 -12.38 -6.72 8.80
CA ASN A 40 -11.57 -6.65 7.59
C ASN A 40 -10.70 -5.38 7.51
N LEU A 41 -10.07 -4.95 8.61
CA LEU A 41 -8.95 -3.98 8.58
C LEU A 41 -7.69 -4.56 7.92
N SER A 42 -7.86 -5.54 7.05
CA SER A 42 -6.81 -6.28 6.39
C SER A 42 -6.42 -5.47 5.15
N MET A 43 -5.11 -5.23 4.96
CA MET A 43 -4.67 -4.46 3.80
C MET A 43 -5.13 -5.16 2.53
N GLU A 44 -5.83 -4.41 1.68
CA GLU A 44 -6.29 -4.88 0.38
C GLU A 44 -5.10 -5.24 -0.50
N LEU A 45 -5.21 -6.40 -1.15
CA LEU A 45 -4.27 -6.81 -2.17
C LEU A 45 -4.58 -6.06 -3.46
N ASN A 46 -3.79 -5.05 -3.77
CA ASN A 46 -3.90 -4.31 -5.01
C ASN A 46 -2.52 -3.87 -5.52
N ARG A 47 -2.48 -3.45 -6.79
CA ARG A 47 -1.23 -3.05 -7.47
C ARG A 47 -0.47 -1.97 -6.72
N LYS A 48 -1.17 -0.94 -6.23
CA LYS A 48 -0.56 0.18 -5.50
C LYS A 48 0.15 -0.35 -4.25
N ASN A 49 -0.50 -1.24 -3.50
CA ASN A 49 0.03 -1.75 -2.25
C ASN A 49 1.20 -2.73 -2.45
N ILE A 50 1.18 -3.56 -3.51
CA ILE A 50 2.32 -4.41 -3.86
C ILE A 50 3.52 -3.57 -4.29
N LEU A 51 3.32 -2.55 -5.14
CA LEU A 51 4.37 -1.61 -5.53
C LEU A 51 4.97 -0.90 -4.32
N ALA A 52 4.13 -0.43 -3.39
CA ALA A 52 4.59 0.22 -2.17
C ALA A 52 5.37 -0.74 -1.26
N ARG A 53 4.88 -1.99 -1.07
CA ARG A 53 5.57 -3.03 -0.30
C ARG A 53 6.97 -3.28 -0.86
N ASP A 54 7.09 -3.33 -2.18
CA ASP A 54 8.32 -3.61 -2.91
C ASP A 54 9.16 -2.35 -3.17
N LYS A 55 8.80 -1.22 -2.56
CA LYS A 55 9.48 0.08 -2.69
C LYS A 55 9.67 0.52 -4.15
N ASN A 56 8.65 0.31 -4.98
CA ASN A 56 8.67 0.59 -6.42
C ASN A 56 9.94 0.03 -7.11
N THR A 57 10.31 -1.21 -6.77
CA THR A 57 11.53 -1.84 -7.25
C THR A 57 11.22 -3.23 -7.79
N CYS A 58 11.74 -3.54 -8.98
CA CYS A 58 11.65 -4.89 -9.56
C CYS A 58 12.31 -5.91 -8.62
N GLN A 59 11.55 -6.91 -8.17
CA GLN A 59 12.02 -7.94 -7.24
C GLN A 59 12.97 -8.95 -7.89
N TYR A 60 13.17 -8.90 -9.21
CA TYR A 60 14.12 -9.76 -9.92
C TYR A 60 15.47 -9.08 -10.20
N CYS A 61 15.46 -7.82 -10.65
CA CYS A 61 16.69 -7.13 -11.07
C CYS A 61 17.05 -5.89 -10.26
N GLY A 62 16.21 -5.47 -9.30
CA GLY A 62 16.49 -4.36 -8.40
C GLY A 62 16.35 -2.97 -9.03
N LYS A 63 15.94 -2.86 -10.30
CA LYS A 63 15.70 -1.57 -10.96
C LYS A 63 14.39 -0.95 -10.48
N SER A 64 14.45 0.33 -10.12
CA SER A 64 13.30 1.17 -9.72
C SER A 64 12.92 2.22 -10.78
N ASN A 65 13.80 2.48 -11.75
CA ASN A 65 13.64 3.48 -12.81
C ASN A 65 13.07 2.91 -14.12
N ALA A 66 12.25 1.86 -14.05
CA ALA A 66 11.66 1.20 -15.21
C ALA A 66 10.13 1.11 -15.08
N PRO A 67 9.38 0.95 -16.19
CA PRO A 67 7.97 0.61 -16.11
C PRO A 67 7.77 -0.71 -15.37
N LEU A 68 7.09 -0.65 -14.22
CA LEU A 68 6.82 -1.78 -13.36
C LEU A 68 5.44 -2.39 -13.65
N THR A 69 5.32 -3.68 -13.45
CA THR A 69 4.11 -4.49 -13.51
C THR A 69 4.02 -5.36 -12.26
N LEU A 70 2.91 -6.07 -12.11
CA LEU A 70 2.83 -7.20 -11.19
C LEU A 70 3.19 -8.47 -11.93
N ASP A 71 3.80 -9.41 -11.23
CA ASP A 71 4.07 -10.76 -11.69
C ASP A 71 3.70 -11.76 -10.59
N HIS A 72 3.22 -12.92 -11.02
CA HIS A 72 2.94 -14.06 -10.16
C HIS A 72 4.17 -14.94 -10.05
N VAL A 73 4.72 -15.10 -8.85
CA VAL A 73 5.89 -15.95 -8.58
C VAL A 73 5.64 -17.38 -9.07
N LEU A 74 4.54 -18.00 -8.63
CA LEU A 74 3.95 -19.16 -9.28
C LEU A 74 2.99 -18.66 -10.37
N PRO A 75 3.23 -18.91 -11.66
CA PRO A 75 2.37 -18.46 -12.76
C PRO A 75 0.92 -18.96 -12.62
N LYS A 76 -0.05 -18.19 -13.11
CA LYS A 76 -1.48 -18.58 -13.09
C LYS A 76 -1.73 -19.93 -13.77
N VAL A 77 -1.05 -20.20 -14.87
CA VAL A 77 -1.16 -21.47 -15.60
C VAL A 77 -0.68 -22.68 -14.78
N LYS A 78 0.12 -22.46 -13.74
CA LYS A 78 0.59 -23.48 -12.78
C LYS A 78 -0.17 -23.44 -11.45
N GLY A 79 -1.34 -22.78 -11.41
CA GLY A 79 -2.17 -22.68 -10.20
C GLY A 79 -1.83 -21.51 -9.27
N GLY A 80 -1.03 -20.55 -9.72
CA GLY A 80 -0.72 -19.34 -8.97
C GLY A 80 -1.94 -18.53 -8.57
N GLN A 81 -2.07 -18.23 -7.28
CA GLN A 81 -3.18 -17.44 -6.74
C GLN A 81 -2.87 -15.94 -6.68
N ASP A 82 -3.91 -15.11 -6.67
CA ASP A 82 -3.83 -13.68 -6.38
C ASP A 82 -3.74 -13.46 -4.86
N ILE A 83 -2.57 -13.74 -4.27
CA ILE A 83 -2.27 -13.57 -2.85
C ILE A 83 -0.98 -12.78 -2.63
N TRP A 84 -0.79 -12.23 -1.42
CA TRP A 84 0.37 -11.43 -1.07
C TRP A 84 1.70 -12.16 -1.26
N GLU A 85 1.70 -13.46 -0.94
CA GLU A 85 2.84 -14.38 -1.00
C GLU A 85 3.15 -14.85 -2.41
N ASN A 86 2.33 -14.50 -3.41
CA ASN A 86 2.53 -14.91 -4.80
C ASN A 86 2.70 -13.73 -5.76
N LEU A 87 2.39 -12.50 -5.33
CA LEU A 87 2.52 -11.33 -6.19
C LEU A 87 3.75 -10.50 -5.83
N VAL A 88 4.52 -10.12 -6.85
CA VAL A 88 5.70 -9.25 -6.75
C VAL A 88 5.68 -8.17 -7.81
N THR A 89 6.42 -7.10 -7.55
CA THR A 89 6.73 -6.06 -8.51
C THR A 89 7.82 -6.54 -9.47
N ALA A 90 7.59 -6.45 -10.78
CA ALA A 90 8.56 -6.82 -11.80
C ALA A 90 8.65 -5.73 -12.88
N CYS A 91 9.82 -5.47 -13.45
CA CYS A 91 9.90 -4.67 -14.66
C CYS A 91 9.44 -5.49 -15.88
N LYS A 92 9.00 -4.84 -16.95
CA LYS A 92 8.53 -5.53 -18.17
C LYS A 92 9.51 -6.57 -18.71
N VAL A 93 10.81 -6.26 -18.72
CA VAL A 93 11.86 -7.15 -19.23
C VAL A 93 11.97 -8.43 -18.39
N CYS A 94 12.03 -8.30 -17.07
CA CYS A 94 12.09 -9.46 -16.17
C CYS A 94 10.79 -10.26 -16.21
N ASN A 95 9.64 -9.59 -16.22
CA ASN A 95 8.34 -10.25 -16.27
C ASN A 95 8.20 -11.08 -17.56
N GLN A 96 8.58 -10.51 -18.70
CA GLN A 96 8.57 -11.23 -19.97
C GLN A 96 9.60 -12.37 -20.02
N LYS A 97 10.80 -12.18 -19.46
CA LYS A 97 11.83 -13.23 -19.36
C LYS A 97 11.32 -14.43 -18.56
N LYS A 98 10.62 -14.18 -17.44
CA LYS A 98 10.05 -15.24 -16.61
C LYS A 98 8.88 -15.94 -17.33
N GLY A 99 7.96 -15.16 -17.91
CA GLY A 99 6.79 -15.69 -18.59
C GLY A 99 5.97 -16.64 -17.71
N ASP A 100 5.61 -17.79 -18.27
CA ASP A 100 4.84 -18.86 -17.62
C ASP A 100 5.70 -19.84 -16.81
N SER A 101 6.97 -19.51 -16.59
CA SER A 101 7.90 -20.27 -15.73
C SER A 101 7.92 -19.72 -14.31
N THR A 102 8.32 -20.55 -13.33
CA THR A 102 8.69 -20.06 -12.00
C THR A 102 10.04 -19.32 -12.07
N PRO A 103 10.41 -18.50 -11.06
CA PRO A 103 11.73 -17.86 -11.05
C PRO A 103 12.86 -18.87 -11.20
N GLU A 104 12.77 -20.01 -10.52
CA GLU A 104 13.79 -21.08 -10.55
C GLU A 104 13.97 -21.64 -11.97
N GLU A 105 12.86 -21.95 -12.65
CA GLU A 105 12.86 -22.43 -14.03
C GLU A 105 13.41 -21.38 -15.02
N ALA A 106 13.18 -20.08 -14.75
CA ALA A 106 13.69 -18.98 -15.55
C ALA A 106 15.14 -18.59 -15.23
N GLY A 107 15.79 -19.26 -14.26
CA GLY A 107 17.12 -18.91 -13.76
C GLY A 107 17.16 -17.51 -13.14
N MET A 108 16.09 -17.15 -12.43
CA MET A 108 15.87 -15.86 -11.80
C MET A 108 15.67 -16.05 -10.29
N ASN A 109 16.21 -15.13 -9.51
CA ASN A 109 16.03 -15.13 -8.06
C ASN A 109 15.24 -13.91 -7.63
N LEU A 110 14.40 -14.08 -6.62
CA LEU A 110 13.74 -12.97 -5.94
C LEU A 110 14.72 -12.31 -4.96
N ILE A 111 14.77 -10.98 -4.97
CA ILE A 111 15.55 -10.20 -4.01
C ILE A 111 14.98 -10.37 -2.59
N LYS A 112 13.64 -10.45 -2.49
CA LYS A 112 12.94 -10.71 -1.22
C LYS A 112 11.75 -11.62 -1.49
N SER A 113 11.53 -12.57 -0.58
CA SER A 113 10.33 -13.40 -0.60
C SER A 113 9.08 -12.54 -0.35
N PRO A 114 8.06 -12.61 -1.21
CA PRO A 114 6.81 -11.90 -1.01
C PRO A 114 6.10 -12.41 0.25
N LYS A 115 5.60 -11.48 1.05
CA LYS A 115 4.78 -11.76 2.23
C LYS A 115 3.78 -10.65 2.44
N ARG A 116 2.67 -10.95 3.13
CA ARG A 116 1.77 -9.92 3.62
C ARG A 116 2.52 -8.96 4.56
N PRO A 117 2.51 -7.65 4.31
CA PRO A 117 3.16 -6.68 5.19
C PRO A 117 2.37 -6.52 6.50
N ASN A 118 3.08 -6.18 7.58
CA ASN A 118 2.45 -5.76 8.83
C ASN A 118 1.74 -4.41 8.61
N ARG A 119 0.46 -4.34 8.99
CA ARG A 119 -0.40 -3.17 8.72
C ARG A 119 0.16 -1.87 9.28
N ILE A 120 0.57 -1.86 10.55
CA ILE A 120 1.10 -0.66 11.21
C ILE A 120 2.35 -0.20 10.48
N HIS A 121 3.31 -1.11 10.27
CA HIS A 121 4.57 -0.80 9.60
C HIS A 121 4.35 -0.32 8.16
N PHE A 122 3.37 -0.88 7.47
CA PHE A 122 3.01 -0.45 6.12
C PHE A 122 2.47 0.98 6.11
N PHE A 123 1.57 1.34 7.02
CA PHE A 123 1.04 2.70 7.11
C PHE A 123 2.08 3.72 7.56
N GLN A 124 3.04 3.34 8.43
CA GLN A 124 4.16 4.19 8.80
C GLN A 124 4.97 4.68 7.57
N HIS A 125 5.07 3.87 6.50
CA HIS A 125 5.75 4.30 5.26
C HIS A 125 5.01 5.40 4.47
N TYR A 126 3.72 5.62 4.75
CA TYR A 126 2.94 6.71 4.16
C TYR A 126 2.97 7.99 4.99
N VAL A 127 3.39 7.92 6.26
CA VAL A 127 3.58 9.09 7.11
C VAL A 127 4.84 9.81 6.67
N ARG A 128 4.64 10.87 5.88
CA ARG A 128 5.68 11.84 5.51
C ARG A 128 5.44 13.15 6.25
N ASP A 129 6.25 14.16 5.98
CA ASP A 129 6.18 15.49 6.61
C ASP A 129 4.78 16.13 6.55
N ARG A 130 3.99 15.81 5.52
CA ARG A 130 2.62 16.33 5.42
C ARG A 130 1.61 15.62 6.32
N GLN A 131 1.91 14.44 6.88
CA GLN A 131 0.98 13.59 7.64
C GLN A 131 1.41 13.40 9.11
N GLU A 132 2.13 14.35 9.68
CA GLU A 132 2.70 14.24 11.04
C GLU A 132 1.64 13.97 12.12
N ASP A 133 0.42 14.48 11.97
CA ASP A 133 -0.71 14.24 12.90
C ASP A 133 -1.04 12.74 13.09
N TRP A 134 -0.61 11.87 12.16
CA TRP A 134 -0.85 10.43 12.23
C TRP A 134 0.16 9.67 13.08
N ARG A 135 1.30 10.28 13.44
CA ARG A 135 2.40 9.63 14.17
C ARG A 135 1.98 9.03 15.52
N PRO A 136 1.17 9.71 16.37
CA PRO A 136 0.72 9.16 17.65
C PRO A 136 -0.16 7.91 17.48
N TYR A 137 -0.92 7.85 16.38
CA TYR A 137 -1.85 6.75 16.10
C TYR A 137 -1.20 5.56 15.38
N LEU A 138 0.04 5.73 14.93
CA LEU A 138 0.83 4.70 14.26
C LEU A 138 2.05 4.27 15.07
N PHE A 139 2.10 4.60 16.36
CA PHE A 139 3.18 4.21 17.29
C PHE A 139 4.56 4.65 16.80
N MET A 140 4.64 5.87 16.24
CA MET A 140 5.88 6.46 15.72
C MET A 140 6.53 7.46 16.70
N GLU A 141 5.95 7.61 17.87
CA GLU A 141 6.41 8.51 18.94
C GLU A 141 6.49 7.72 20.26
N PRO A 142 7.52 7.97 21.09
CA PRO A 142 7.59 7.39 22.42
C PRO A 142 6.49 8.00 23.30
N PHE A 143 5.91 7.15 24.16
CA PHE A 143 4.91 7.53 25.15
C PHE A 143 5.51 8.41 26.26
#